data_AF-A0A4W5RKI3-F1
#
_entry.id   AF-A0A4W5RKI3-F1
#
_cell.length_a   1.000
_cell.length_b   1.000
_cell.length_c   1.000
_cell.angle_alpha   90.00
_cell.angle_beta   90.00
_cell.angle_gamma   90.00
#
_symmetry.space_group_name_H-M   'P 1'
#
loop_
_entity.id
_entity.type
_entity.pdbx_description
1 polymer ?
#
loop_
_entity_poly.entity_id
_entity_poly.type
_entity_poly.pdbx_seq_one_letter_code
_entity_poly.pdbx_strand_id
1 'polypeptide(L)'
;MTNEEPLPKKVRLSESDMKTLTREELCVRTSVFNVRLDNRTTNDVTGLKESEEKLKQQQQEASRRENILVMRLATKEQEMQECTTQIQYLKQVQQPSAAQLRSSMVDPAINLFFLKMKGELEQTKDKLEQAQNELSAWKFTPDRGPEGVGTVPEEVVTSDTDMPCPPPQPKPDSCLIKCGVMVENEAVLSNLPEQGEHP
;
A
#
# COMPACT_ATOMS: atom_id res chain seq x y z
N MET A 1 -6.28 -26.56 -40.73
CA MET A 1 -6.35 -27.21 -42.05
C MET A 1 -6.85 -28.62 -41.84
N THR A 2 -8.09 -28.91 -42.23
CA THR A 2 -8.69 -30.25 -42.10
C THR A 2 -8.17 -31.13 -43.23
N ASN A 3 -7.11 -31.87 -42.97
CA ASN A 3 -6.59 -32.87 -43.90
C ASN A 3 -7.44 -34.14 -43.73
N GLU A 4 -8.64 -34.12 -44.32
CA GLU A 4 -9.52 -35.30 -44.42
C GLU A 4 -8.88 -36.29 -45.39
N GLU A 5 -8.20 -37.27 -44.82
CA GLU A 5 -7.57 -38.35 -45.55
C GLU A 5 -8.65 -39.20 -46.25
N PRO A 6 -8.56 -39.43 -47.59
CA PRO A 6 -9.63 -40.07 -48.32
C PRO A 6 -9.89 -41.49 -47.80
N LEU A 7 -11.15 -41.73 -47.43
CA LEU A 7 -11.65 -43.02 -46.95
C LEU A 7 -11.20 -44.18 -47.86
N PRO A 8 -10.85 -45.35 -47.29
CA PRO A 8 -10.37 -46.49 -48.06
C PRO A 8 -11.38 -46.87 -49.14
N LYS A 9 -10.94 -46.82 -50.40
CA LYS A 9 -11.73 -47.28 -51.54
C LYS A 9 -11.97 -48.77 -51.34
N LYS A 10 -13.21 -49.15 -51.04
CA LYS A 10 -13.67 -50.55 -51.04
C LYS A 10 -13.18 -51.23 -52.32
N VAL A 11 -12.73 -52.47 -52.23
CA VAL A 11 -12.36 -53.27 -53.41
C VAL A 11 -13.52 -53.24 -54.39
N ARG A 12 -13.39 -52.46 -55.46
CA ARG A 12 -14.40 -52.36 -56.50
C ARG A 12 -14.11 -53.47 -57.50
N LEU A 13 -14.78 -54.60 -57.34
CA LEU A 13 -14.78 -55.66 -58.35
C LEU A 13 -15.64 -55.15 -59.51
N SER A 14 -15.06 -55.12 -60.70
CA SER A 14 -15.81 -54.84 -61.92
C SER A 14 -16.65 -56.07 -62.30
N GLU A 15 -17.69 -55.88 -63.12
CA GLU A 15 -18.53 -56.99 -63.56
C GLU A 15 -17.74 -58.02 -64.40
N SER A 16 -16.66 -57.59 -65.06
CA SER A 16 -15.68 -58.45 -65.73
C SER A 16 -14.90 -59.32 -64.75
N ASP A 17 -14.49 -58.79 -63.61
CA ASP A 17 -13.72 -59.52 -62.58
C ASP A 17 -14.53 -60.68 -62.00
N MET A 18 -15.85 -60.53 -61.87
CA MET A 18 -16.72 -61.61 -61.36
C MET A 18 -16.89 -62.77 -62.35
N LYS A 19 -16.65 -62.55 -63.64
CA LYS A 19 -16.77 -63.57 -64.70
C LYS A 19 -15.42 -64.25 -65.01
N THR A 20 -14.30 -63.61 -64.66
CA THR A 20 -12.94 -64.08 -65.01
C THR A 20 -12.14 -64.63 -63.83
N LEU A 21 -12.41 -64.19 -62.59
CA LEU A 21 -11.66 -64.66 -61.42
C LEU A 21 -12.23 -65.97 -60.87
N THR A 22 -11.31 -66.86 -60.50
CA THR A 22 -11.63 -68.07 -59.74
C THR A 22 -11.96 -67.75 -58.28
N ARG A 23 -12.62 -68.69 -57.61
CA ARG A 23 -12.97 -68.57 -56.19
C ARG A 23 -11.73 -68.39 -55.30
N GLU A 24 -10.64 -69.08 -55.62
CA GLU A 24 -9.38 -68.98 -54.89
C GLU A 24 -8.76 -67.58 -55.01
N GLU A 25 -8.71 -67.01 -56.22
CA GLU A 25 -8.15 -65.67 -56.47
C GLU A 25 -8.94 -64.57 -55.76
N LEU A 26 -10.27 -64.71 -55.69
CA LEU A 26 -11.13 -63.78 -54.96
C LEU A 26 -10.91 -63.86 -53.44
N CYS A 27 -10.71 -65.08 -52.92
CA CYS A 27 -10.37 -65.31 -51.51
C CYS A 27 -9.04 -64.64 -51.15
N VAL A 28 -8.02 -64.82 -51.99
CA VAL A 28 -6.70 -64.18 -51.82
C VAL A 28 -6.79 -62.66 -51.90
N ARG A 29 -7.56 -62.10 -52.83
CA ARG A 29 -7.71 -60.65 -52.95
C ARG A 29 -8.40 -60.03 -51.72
N THR A 30 -9.41 -60.74 -51.19
CA THR A 30 -10.12 -60.33 -49.97
C THR A 30 -9.20 -60.41 -48.75
N SER A 31 -8.43 -61.48 -48.60
CA SER A 31 -7.50 -61.63 -47.46
C SER A 31 -6.40 -60.57 -47.46
N VAL A 32 -5.80 -60.27 -48.62
CA VAL A 32 -4.79 -59.21 -48.76
C VAL A 32 -5.38 -57.81 -48.50
N PHE A 33 -6.65 -57.58 -48.84
CA PHE A 33 -7.32 -56.32 -48.51
C PHE A 33 -7.56 -56.18 -47.00
N ASN A 34 -8.06 -57.24 -46.33
CA ASN A 34 -8.26 -57.24 -44.88
C ASN A 34 -6.95 -57.00 -44.13
N VAL A 35 -5.86 -57.71 -44.49
CA VAL A 35 -4.54 -57.50 -43.88
C VAL A 35 -4.04 -56.06 -44.07
N ARG A 36 -4.30 -55.45 -45.24
CA ARG A 36 -3.94 -54.04 -45.48
C ARG A 36 -4.75 -53.07 -44.62
N LEU A 37 -6.05 -53.34 -44.42
CA LEU A 37 -6.88 -52.55 -43.52
C LEU A 37 -6.39 -52.69 -42.07
N ASP A 38 -6.16 -53.92 -41.61
CA ASP A 38 -5.69 -54.20 -40.25
C ASP A 38 -4.36 -53.51 -39.97
N ASN A 39 -3.41 -53.58 -40.91
CA ASN A 39 -2.12 -52.89 -40.80
C ASN A 39 -2.29 -51.36 -40.76
N ARG A 40 -3.15 -50.79 -41.62
CA ARG A 40 -3.39 -49.33 -41.60
C ARG A 40 -4.01 -48.91 -40.28
N THR A 41 -5.07 -49.57 -39.83
CA THR A 41 -5.71 -49.31 -38.54
C THR A 41 -4.75 -49.48 -37.38
N THR A 42 -3.90 -50.50 -37.39
CA THR A 42 -2.88 -50.71 -36.36
C THR A 42 -1.86 -49.57 -36.34
N ASN A 43 -1.38 -49.13 -37.51
CA ASN A 43 -0.44 -48.01 -37.61
C ASN A 43 -1.07 -46.69 -37.14
N ASP A 44 -2.32 -46.41 -37.53
CA ASP A 44 -3.05 -45.22 -37.11
C ASP A 44 -3.24 -45.20 -35.59
N VAL A 45 -3.69 -46.33 -35.00
CA VAL A 45 -3.86 -46.46 -33.55
C VAL A 45 -2.53 -46.32 -32.81
N THR A 46 -1.44 -46.84 -33.36
CA THR A 46 -0.11 -46.72 -32.76
C THR A 46 0.38 -45.27 -32.79
N GLY A 47 0.27 -44.59 -33.93
CA GLY A 47 0.65 -43.18 -34.05
C GLY A 47 -0.20 -42.26 -33.17
N LEU A 48 -1.51 -42.54 -33.03
CA LEU A 48 -2.38 -41.82 -32.11
C LEU A 48 -1.92 -41.99 -30.65
N LYS A 49 -1.60 -43.21 -30.22
CA LYS A 49 -1.10 -43.48 -28.86
C LYS A 49 0.23 -42.77 -28.57
N GLU A 50 1.17 -42.80 -29.51
CA GLU A 50 2.44 -42.09 -29.38
C GLU A 50 2.21 -40.56 -29.28
N SER A 51 1.28 -40.03 -30.08
CA SER A 51 0.93 -38.60 -30.04
C SER A 51 0.25 -38.20 -28.73
N GLU A 52 -0.64 -39.05 -28.20
CA GLU A 52 -1.31 -38.87 -26.92
C GLU A 52 -0.30 -38.87 -25.77
N GLU A 53 0.62 -39.83 -25.76
CA GLU A 53 1.67 -39.91 -24.74
C GLU A 53 2.59 -38.70 -24.77
N LYS A 54 2.98 -38.24 -25.98
CA LYS A 54 3.78 -37.02 -26.15
C LYS A 54 3.06 -35.78 -25.64
N LEU A 55 1.77 -35.63 -25.95
CA LEU A 55 0.94 -34.53 -25.45
C LEU A 55 0.83 -34.57 -23.93
N LYS A 56 0.64 -35.76 -23.34
CA LYS A 56 0.58 -35.94 -21.89
C LYS A 56 1.88 -35.55 -21.20
N GLN A 57 3.03 -35.95 -21.76
CA GLN A 57 4.35 -35.54 -21.26
C GLN A 57 4.55 -34.03 -21.35
N GLN A 58 4.16 -33.40 -22.46
CA GLN A 58 4.23 -31.95 -22.63
C GLN A 58 3.35 -31.22 -21.61
N GLN A 59 2.13 -31.71 -21.38
CA GLN A 59 1.22 -31.14 -20.39
C GLN A 59 1.79 -31.24 -18.97
N GLN A 60 2.37 -32.40 -18.63
CA GLN A 60 2.99 -32.59 -17.31
C GLN A 60 4.18 -31.63 -17.09
N GLU A 61 5.06 -31.48 -18.09
CA GLU A 61 6.20 -30.57 -17.98
C GLU A 61 5.76 -29.10 -17.97
N ALA A 62 4.73 -28.74 -18.74
CA ALA A 62 4.14 -27.40 -18.69
C ALA A 62 3.58 -27.08 -17.30
N SER A 63 2.81 -28.00 -16.71
CA SER A 63 2.28 -27.86 -15.35
C SER A 63 3.39 -27.80 -14.30
N ARG A 64 4.46 -28.59 -14.45
CA ARG A 64 5.63 -28.52 -13.57
C ARG A 64 6.30 -27.14 -13.62
N ARG A 65 6.45 -26.56 -14.81
CA ARG A 65 7.02 -25.22 -14.99
C ARG A 65 6.12 -24.15 -14.39
N GLU A 66 4.82 -24.24 -14.60
CA GLU A 66 3.84 -23.33 -14.01
C GLU A 66 3.93 -23.32 -12.48
N ASN A 67 3.96 -24.49 -11.83
CA ASN A 67 4.08 -24.59 -10.38
C ASN A 67 5.35 -23.92 -9.84
N ILE A 68 6.47 -24.03 -10.55
CA ILE A 68 7.72 -23.34 -10.18
C ILE A 68 7.56 -21.83 -10.29
N LEU A 69 6.92 -21.36 -11.36
CA LEU A 69 6.67 -19.93 -11.57
C LEU A 69 5.74 -19.36 -10.49
N VAL A 70 4.69 -20.08 -10.12
CA VAL A 70 3.78 -19.69 -9.03
C VAL A 70 4.53 -19.57 -7.71
N MET A 71 5.37 -20.55 -7.37
CA MET A 71 6.16 -20.50 -6.13
C MET A 71 7.13 -19.31 -6.13
N ARG A 72 7.82 -19.05 -7.25
CA ARG A 72 8.72 -17.89 -7.38
C ARG A 72 7.98 -16.56 -7.30
N LEU A 73 6.80 -16.48 -7.91
CA LEU A 73 5.96 -15.29 -7.86
C LEU A 73 5.54 -15.01 -6.41
N ALA A 74 5.06 -16.02 -5.69
CA ALA A 74 4.71 -15.90 -4.28
C ALA A 74 5.88 -15.41 -3.43
N THR A 75 7.10 -15.91 -3.66
CA THR A 75 8.31 -15.41 -2.98
C THR A 75 8.56 -13.93 -3.31
N LYS A 76 8.42 -13.52 -4.58
CA LYS A 76 8.60 -12.11 -4.96
C LYS A 76 7.53 -11.19 -4.39
N GLU A 77 6.30 -11.65 -4.32
CA GLU A 77 5.21 -10.91 -3.66
C GLU A 77 5.47 -10.73 -2.17
N GLN A 78 5.97 -11.78 -1.50
CA GLN A 78 6.38 -11.69 -0.10
C GLN A 78 7.53 -10.69 0.09
N GLU A 79 8.61 -10.76 -0.71
CA GLU A 79 9.73 -9.82 -0.65
C GLU A 79 9.26 -8.35 -0.81
N MET A 80 8.30 -8.11 -1.71
CA MET A 80 7.71 -6.78 -1.92
C MET A 80 6.90 -6.30 -0.72
N GLN A 81 6.12 -7.19 -0.08
CA GLN A 81 5.38 -6.87 1.15
C GLN A 81 6.33 -6.57 2.31
N GLU A 82 7.43 -7.32 2.44
CA GLU A 82 8.47 -7.08 3.44
C GLU A 82 9.15 -5.72 3.23
N CYS A 83 9.50 -5.39 1.98
CA CYS A 83 10.05 -4.08 1.63
C CYS A 83 9.07 -2.95 1.97
N THR A 84 7.78 -3.11 1.63
CA THR A 84 6.73 -2.15 1.95
C THR A 84 6.62 -1.92 3.47
N THR A 85 6.68 -3.01 4.24
CA THR A 85 6.66 -2.97 5.70
C THR A 85 7.87 -2.23 6.25
N GLN A 86 9.07 -2.50 5.72
CA GLN A 86 10.29 -1.80 6.13
C GLN A 86 10.23 -0.31 5.80
N ILE A 87 9.70 0.07 4.63
CA ILE A 87 9.48 1.47 4.26
C ILE A 87 8.52 2.15 5.24
N GLN A 88 7.41 1.50 5.59
CA GLN A 88 6.44 2.06 6.54
C GLN A 88 7.06 2.25 7.93
N TYR A 89 7.83 1.27 8.40
CA TYR A 89 8.57 1.36 9.65
C TYR A 89 9.56 2.53 9.62
N LEU A 90 10.38 2.63 8.57
CA LEU A 90 11.35 3.71 8.42
C LEU A 90 10.67 5.07 8.33
N LYS A 91 9.53 5.19 7.64
CA LYS A 91 8.73 6.42 7.59
C LYS A 91 8.24 6.84 8.97
N GLN A 92 7.81 5.91 9.82
CA GLN A 92 7.43 6.23 11.20
C GLN A 92 8.62 6.71 12.03
N VAL A 93 9.79 6.07 11.90
CA VAL A 93 10.98 6.43 12.67
C VAL A 93 11.63 7.74 12.16
N GLN A 94 11.58 8.00 10.84
CA GLN A 94 12.17 9.20 10.20
C GLN A 94 11.27 10.42 10.19
N GLN A 95 10.04 10.36 10.69
CA GLN A 95 9.19 11.54 10.88
C GLN A 95 9.23 11.97 12.35
N PRO A 96 10.37 12.54 12.85
CA PRO A 96 10.37 13.14 14.17
C PRO A 96 9.35 14.28 14.16
N SER A 97 8.54 14.36 15.21
CA SER A 97 7.64 15.50 15.37
C SER A 97 8.44 16.81 15.33
N ALA A 98 7.82 17.89 14.89
CA ALA A 98 8.49 19.20 14.85
C ALA A 98 9.09 19.60 16.23
N ALA A 99 8.52 19.12 17.34
CA ALA A 99 9.08 19.31 18.68
C ALA A 99 10.38 18.52 18.89
N GLN A 100 10.43 17.24 18.52
CA GLN A 100 11.64 16.42 18.60
C GLN A 100 12.75 16.97 17.69
N LEU A 101 12.41 17.40 16.48
CA LEU A 101 13.38 18.02 15.57
C LEU A 101 13.97 19.30 16.18
N ARG A 102 13.13 20.18 16.75
CA ARG A 102 13.61 21.36 17.47
C ARG A 102 14.52 21.00 18.63
N SER A 103 14.16 20.01 19.44
CA SER A 103 15.00 19.55 20.55
C SER A 103 16.34 18.97 20.11
N SER A 104 16.41 18.30 18.94
CA SER A 104 17.67 17.80 18.38
C SER A 104 18.54 18.90 17.76
N MET A 105 17.96 20.03 17.35
CA MET A 105 18.69 21.17 16.76
C MET A 105 19.22 22.15 17.81
N VAL A 106 18.69 22.13 19.02
CA VAL A 106 19.18 22.96 20.13
C VAL A 106 20.26 22.18 20.86
N ASP A 107 21.38 22.85 21.17
CA ASP A 107 22.43 22.27 22.01
C ASP A 107 21.83 21.71 23.32
N PRO A 108 22.22 20.50 23.78
CA PRO A 108 21.61 19.87 24.95
C PRO A 108 21.68 20.71 26.23
N ALA A 109 22.79 21.42 26.46
CA ALA A 109 22.94 22.28 27.63
C ALA A 109 22.04 23.53 27.50
N ILE A 110 21.99 24.13 26.31
CA ILE A 110 21.10 25.26 26.03
C ILE A 110 19.62 24.87 26.16
N ASN A 111 19.22 23.71 25.63
CA ASN A 111 17.86 23.19 25.72
C ASN A 111 17.43 22.99 27.18
N LEU A 112 18.34 22.51 28.03
CA LEU A 112 18.08 22.35 29.46
C LEU A 112 17.78 23.69 30.14
N PHE A 113 18.51 24.75 29.80
CA PHE A 113 18.22 26.09 30.32
C PHE A 113 16.86 26.62 29.85
N PHE A 114 16.51 26.45 28.58
CA PHE A 114 15.18 26.84 28.07
C PHE A 114 14.05 26.11 28.79
N LEU A 115 14.20 24.79 29.02
CA LEU A 115 13.21 24.00 29.76
C LEU A 115 13.08 24.48 31.20
N LYS A 116 14.20 24.77 31.87
CA LYS A 116 14.21 25.28 33.24
C LYS A 116 13.55 26.65 33.33
N MET A 117 13.92 27.59 32.45
CA MET A 117 13.31 28.91 32.40
C MET A 117 11.80 28.85 32.13
N LYS A 118 11.37 27.99 31.21
CA LYS A 118 9.94 27.80 30.94
C LYS A 118 9.20 27.26 32.16
N GLY A 119 9.79 26.30 32.89
CA GLY A 119 9.22 25.76 34.12
C GLY A 119 9.13 26.79 35.25
N GLU A 120 10.17 27.61 35.44
CA GLU A 120 10.16 28.70 36.42
C GLU A 120 9.09 29.74 36.07
N LEU A 121 8.95 30.11 34.79
CA LEU A 121 7.92 31.04 34.34
C LEU A 121 6.50 30.53 34.60
N GLU A 122 6.19 29.28 34.23
CA GLU A 122 4.87 28.70 34.45
C GLU A 122 4.57 28.59 35.96
N GLN A 123 5.54 28.15 36.76
CA GLN A 123 5.37 28.09 38.21
C GLN A 123 5.10 29.47 38.83
N THR A 124 5.73 30.52 38.31
CA THR A 124 5.51 31.89 38.79
C THR A 124 4.12 32.39 38.40
N LYS A 125 3.67 32.06 37.18
CA LYS A 125 2.34 32.37 36.69
C LYS A 125 1.26 31.65 37.49
N ASP A 126 1.44 30.38 37.81
CA ASP A 126 0.51 29.60 38.65
C ASP A 126 0.37 30.21 40.05
N LYS A 127 1.50 30.61 40.66
CA LYS A 127 1.50 31.29 41.96
C LYS A 127 0.77 32.64 41.91
N LEU A 128 0.95 33.40 40.82
CA LEU A 128 0.26 34.67 40.63
C LEU A 128 -1.25 34.45 40.46
N GLU A 129 -1.66 33.48 39.64
CA GLU A 129 -3.07 33.13 39.45
C GLU A 129 -3.70 32.67 40.76
N GLN A 130 -2.99 31.85 41.55
CA GLN A 130 -3.44 31.42 42.86
C GLN A 130 -3.62 32.62 43.82
N ALA A 131 -2.61 33.48 43.95
CA ALA A 131 -2.69 34.67 44.81
C ALA A 131 -3.83 35.61 44.37
N GLN A 132 -4.05 35.76 43.07
CA GLN A 132 -5.13 36.56 42.52
C GLN A 132 -6.50 35.93 42.78
N ASN A 133 -6.63 34.61 42.64
CA ASN A 133 -7.84 33.88 42.98
C ASN A 133 -8.14 33.98 44.48
N GLU A 134 -7.14 33.85 45.34
CA GLU A 134 -7.27 34.05 46.79
C GLU A 134 -7.76 35.48 47.09
N LEU A 135 -7.08 36.52 46.60
CA LEU A 135 -7.50 37.92 46.78
C LEU A 135 -8.92 38.18 46.27
N SER A 136 -9.30 37.59 45.15
CA SER A 136 -10.66 37.70 44.61
C SER A 136 -11.67 37.02 45.53
N ALA A 137 -11.32 35.92 46.17
CA ALA A 137 -12.14 35.24 47.16
C ALA A 137 -12.28 36.06 48.45
N TRP A 138 -11.21 36.73 48.91
CA TRP A 138 -11.25 37.64 50.07
C TRP A 138 -12.11 38.89 49.82
N LYS A 139 -12.21 39.34 48.56
CA LYS A 139 -13.03 40.49 48.18
C LYS A 139 -14.54 40.25 48.35
N PHE A 140 -14.97 39.01 48.56
CA PHE A 140 -16.38 38.64 48.81
C PHE A 140 -16.76 38.57 50.29
N THR A 141 -15.88 38.92 51.23
CA THR A 141 -16.27 39.12 52.63
C THR A 141 -16.97 40.49 52.77
N PRO A 142 -18.28 40.55 53.06
CA PRO A 142 -19.01 41.82 53.11
C PRO A 142 -18.76 42.50 54.46
N ASP A 143 -17.71 43.29 54.59
CA ASP A 143 -17.61 44.27 55.66
C ASP A 143 -17.90 45.68 55.13
N ARG A 144 -19.19 46.04 55.14
CA ARG A 144 -19.66 47.43 55.32
C ARG A 144 -21.01 47.41 56.04
N GLY A 145 -20.98 47.65 57.35
CA GLY A 145 -22.10 48.12 58.17
C GLY A 145 -21.66 49.37 58.96
N PRO A 146 -22.43 50.49 58.98
CA PRO A 146 -21.89 51.81 59.34
C PRO A 146 -22.35 52.31 60.72
N GLU A 147 -21.45 52.64 61.66
CA GLU A 147 -21.62 53.58 62.80
C GLU A 147 -20.19 53.87 63.35
N GLY A 148 -19.71 55.03 63.82
CA GLY A 148 -20.20 56.38 64.05
C GLY A 148 -19.09 57.14 64.83
N VAL A 149 -18.91 58.43 64.51
CA VAL A 149 -18.38 59.54 65.35
C VAL A 149 -16.93 59.52 65.92
N GLY A 150 -16.17 60.58 65.60
CA GLY A 150 -15.04 61.08 66.43
C GLY A 150 -14.07 62.02 65.68
N THR A 151 -14.19 63.33 65.90
CA THR A 151 -13.26 64.44 65.51
C THR A 151 -11.79 64.17 65.90
N VAL A 152 -10.74 64.62 65.19
CA VAL A 152 -10.09 65.96 65.10
C VAL A 152 -9.06 65.93 63.92
N PRO A 153 -8.70 67.05 63.24
CA PRO A 153 -7.88 67.02 62.01
C PRO A 153 -6.36 67.15 62.28
N GLU A 154 -5.54 66.51 61.44
CA GLU A 154 -4.14 66.89 61.25
C GLU A 154 -3.75 66.64 59.79
N GLU A 155 -3.19 67.67 59.16
CA GLU A 155 -2.65 67.61 57.80
C GLU A 155 -1.53 66.59 57.68
N VAL A 156 -1.50 65.82 56.59
CA VAL A 156 -0.28 65.56 55.82
C VAL A 156 -0.70 65.34 54.36
N VAL A 157 -0.30 66.30 53.53
CA VAL A 157 -0.19 66.17 52.09
C VAL A 157 0.84 65.09 51.77
N THR A 158 0.46 64.10 50.97
CA THR A 158 1.32 63.59 49.88
C THR A 158 0.44 63.14 48.72
N SER A 159 0.27 64.08 47.78
CA SER A 159 0.32 63.94 46.33
C SER A 159 0.06 62.56 45.71
N ASP A 160 -0.96 62.56 44.85
CA ASP A 160 -1.16 61.75 43.66
C ASP A 160 0.08 61.03 43.11
N THR A 161 -0.09 59.73 42.83
CA THR A 161 0.45 59.16 41.60
C THR A 161 -0.54 58.14 41.08
N ASP A 162 -1.29 58.56 40.05
CA ASP A 162 -2.08 57.70 39.17
C ASP A 162 -1.24 56.49 38.72
N MET A 163 -1.71 55.29 39.06
CA MET A 163 -1.15 54.05 38.54
C MET A 163 -1.88 53.75 37.23
N PRO A 164 -1.24 53.85 36.05
CA PRO A 164 -1.95 53.63 34.80
C PRO A 164 -2.30 52.14 34.68
N CYS A 165 -3.58 51.86 34.40
CA CYS A 165 -4.05 50.53 34.00
C CYS A 165 -3.18 49.98 32.86
N PRO A 166 -2.85 48.67 32.85
CA PRO A 166 -2.14 48.07 31.73
C PRO A 166 -3.00 48.15 30.45
N PRO A 167 -2.40 48.41 29.28
CA PRO A 167 -3.14 48.50 28.03
C PRO A 167 -3.77 47.14 27.66
N PRO A 168 -4.93 47.15 26.97
CA PRO A 168 -5.58 45.92 26.55
C PRO A 168 -4.69 45.15 25.56
N GLN A 169 -4.44 43.86 25.86
CA GLN A 169 -3.74 42.94 24.97
C GLN A 169 -4.49 42.82 23.63
N PRO A 170 -3.81 42.82 22.48
CA PRO A 170 -4.45 42.59 21.20
C PRO A 170 -5.02 41.17 21.15
N LYS A 171 -6.29 41.05 20.73
CA LYS A 171 -6.93 39.77 20.45
C LYS A 171 -6.15 39.05 19.35
N PRO A 172 -6.01 37.72 19.37
CA PRO A 172 -5.40 36.99 18.28
C PRO A 172 -6.28 37.17 17.03
N ASP A 173 -5.76 37.90 16.06
CA ASP A 173 -6.35 37.94 14.73
C ASP A 173 -6.37 36.52 14.18
N SER A 174 -7.59 36.04 13.97
CA SER A 174 -7.92 34.95 13.07
C SER A 174 -7.43 35.31 11.66
N CYS A 175 -6.15 35.11 11.40
CA CYS A 175 -5.59 35.05 10.05
C CYS A 175 -5.20 33.60 9.76
N LEU A 176 -6.21 32.84 9.33
CA LEU A 176 -6.18 32.06 8.09
C LEU A 176 -4.79 32.03 7.41
N ILE A 177 -3.90 31.17 7.88
CA ILE A 177 -2.99 30.50 6.96
C ILE A 177 -3.74 29.26 6.48
N LYS A 178 -4.47 29.46 5.37
CA LYS A 178 -4.67 28.40 4.39
C LYS A 178 -3.27 27.90 4.03
N CYS A 179 -2.78 26.88 4.74
CA CYS A 179 -1.74 26.03 4.18
C CYS A 179 -2.35 25.44 2.92
N GLY A 180 -1.82 25.90 1.79
CA GLY A 180 -2.10 25.32 0.49
C GLY A 180 -1.90 23.82 0.61
N VAL A 181 -2.98 23.08 0.40
CA VAL A 181 -2.90 21.73 -0.10
C VAL A 181 -2.26 21.89 -1.48
N MET A 182 -0.94 21.74 -1.54
CA MET A 182 -0.27 21.41 -2.79
C MET A 182 -0.84 20.05 -3.21
N VAL A 183 -1.83 20.13 -4.08
CA VAL A 183 -2.15 19.06 -5.02
C VAL A 183 -1.00 19.03 -6.01
N GLU A 184 0.07 18.33 -5.67
CA GLU A 184 1.08 17.87 -6.63
C GLU A 184 1.58 16.51 -6.16
N ASN A 185 0.95 15.44 -6.67
CA ASN A 185 1.62 14.22 -7.11
C ASN A 185 0.62 13.20 -7.68
N GLU A 186 0.12 13.52 -8.87
CA GLU A 186 -0.30 12.51 -9.86
C GLU A 186 0.22 12.97 -11.21
N ALA A 187 1.52 12.79 -11.50
CA ALA A 187 2.08 12.75 -12.86
C ALA A 187 3.61 12.56 -12.86
N VAL A 188 4.18 11.60 -12.12
CA VAL A 188 5.56 11.15 -12.40
C VAL A 188 5.67 9.65 -12.17
N LEU A 189 5.06 8.87 -13.07
CA LEU A 189 5.39 7.45 -13.27
C LEU A 189 5.00 7.03 -14.70
N SER A 190 5.36 7.86 -15.67
CA SER A 190 5.37 7.49 -17.09
C SER A 190 6.65 8.08 -17.67
N ASN A 191 7.75 7.35 -17.51
CA ASN A 191 8.92 7.31 -18.40
C ASN A 191 10.03 6.51 -17.69
N LEU A 192 9.90 5.18 -17.70
CA LEU A 192 11.09 4.33 -17.67
C LEU A 192 11.56 4.14 -19.12
N PRO A 193 12.86 4.25 -19.42
CA PRO A 193 13.36 3.97 -20.75
C PRO A 193 13.28 2.47 -21.03
N GLU A 194 12.66 2.10 -22.15
CA GLU A 194 12.83 0.78 -22.76
C GLU A 194 14.33 0.56 -23.05
N GLN A 195 14.99 -0.22 -22.20
CA GLN A 195 16.20 -0.92 -22.60
C GLN A 195 15.79 -2.30 -23.11
N GLY A 196 15.62 -2.38 -24.43
CA GLY A 196 15.58 -3.63 -25.19
C GLY A 196 16.82 -3.71 -26.06
N GLU A 197 17.89 -4.28 -25.51
CA GLU A 197 18.99 -4.86 -26.29
C GLU A 197 18.59 -6.27 -26.78
N HIS A 198 18.75 -6.46 -28.09
CA HIS A 198 19.23 -7.66 -28.79
C HIS A 198 18.30 -8.87 -28.99
N PRO A 199 18.48 -9.68 -30.06
CA PRO A 199 19.72 -9.97 -30.82
C PRO A 199 19.89 -9.26 -32.16
#